data_AF-A0A534JNF8-F1
#
_entry.id   AF-A0A534JNF8-F1
#
_cell.length_a   1.000
_cell.length_b   1.000
_cell.length_c   1.000
_cell.angle_alpha   90.00
_cell.angle_beta   90.00
_cell.angle_gamma   90.00
#
_symmetry.space_group_name_H-M   'P 1'
#
loop_
_entity.id
_entity.type
_entity.pdbx_description
1 polymer ?
#
loop_
_entity_poly.entity_id
_entity_poly.type
_entity_poly.pdbx_seq_one_letter_code
_entity_poly.pdbx_strand_id
1 'polypeptide(L)' 'MRIGVIGVQGDVSEHVDAVARALKTYGKTGEAIAVRRREDLARVDGLTIPGGESTTIS' A
#
# COMPACT_ATOMS: atom_id res chain seq x y z
N MET A 1 -4.24 10.07 -7.84
CA MET A 1 -3.07 9.18 -7.73
C MET A 1 -3.48 7.91 -7.01
N ARG A 2 -2.88 6.77 -7.36
CA ARG A 2 -3.15 5.49 -6.73
C ARG A 2 -1.88 4.96 -6.09
N ILE A 3 -1.90 4.77 -4.78
CA ILE A 3 -0.75 4.28 -4.01
C ILE A 3 -0.99 2.83 -3.63
N GLY A 4 -0.04 1.96 -3.96
CA GLY A 4 -0.08 0.55 -3.61
C GLY A 4 0.58 0.28 -2.27
N VAL A 5 0.03 -0.65 -1.48
CA VAL A 5 0.68 -1.22 -0.30
C VAL A 5 0.96 -2.69 -0.59
N ILE A 6 2.23 -3.12 -0.56
CA ILE A 6 2.57 -4.54 -0.74
C ILE A 6 1.82 -5.37 0.30
N GLY A 7 1.06 -6.37 -0.15
CA GLY A 7 0.23 -7.23 0.69
C GLY A 7 0.40 -8.72 0.44
N VAL A 8 1.56 -9.16 -0.08
CA VAL A 8 1.83 -10.57 -0.39
C VAL A 8 1.81 -11.47 0.86
N GLN A 9 2.12 -10.92 2.03
CA GLN A 9 2.21 -11.66 3.29
C GLN A 9 0.93 -11.62 4.13
N GLY A 10 -0.11 -10.93 3.65
CA GLY A 10 -1.34 -10.70 4.42
C GLY A 10 -1.21 -9.55 5.42
N ASP A 11 -2.28 -9.31 6.18
CA ASP A 11 -2.36 -8.33 7.28
C ASP A 11 -1.88 -6.89 6.96
N VAL A 12 -2.34 -6.34 5.83
CA VAL A 12 -1.94 -4.98 5.39
C VAL A 12 -3.06 -3.95 5.41
N SER A 13 -4.24 -4.31 5.93
CA SER A 13 -5.40 -3.41 5.97
C SER A 13 -5.10 -2.12 6.72
N GLU A 14 -4.40 -2.20 7.86
CA GLU A 14 -4.02 -1.02 8.65
C GLU A 14 -3.08 -0.09 7.88
N HIS A 15 -2.16 -0.65 7.09
CA HIS A 15 -1.24 0.10 6.25
C HIS A 15 -1.97 0.77 5.07
N VAL A 16 -2.92 0.08 4.44
CA VAL A 16 -3.78 0.66 3.39
C VAL A 16 -4.57 1.85 3.96
N ASP A 17 -5.19 1.67 5.13
CA ASP A 17 -5.93 2.73 5.80
C ASP A 17 -5.04 3.90 6.21
N ALA A 18 -3.81 3.64 6.65
CA ALA A 18 -2.84 4.69 6.98
C ALA A 18 -2.47 5.55 5.76
N VAL A 19 -2.24 4.92 4.61
CA VAL A 19 -1.96 5.63 3.36
C VAL A 19 -3.19 6.42 2.90
N ALA A 20 -4.39 5.84 2.96
CA ALA A 20 -5.63 6.54 2.63
C ALA A 20 -5.86 7.77 3.52
N ARG A 21 -5.60 7.65 4.83
CA ARG A 21 -5.65 8.78 5.77
C ARG A 21 -4.60 9.84 5.42
N ALA A 22 -3.37 9.45 5.09
CA ALA A 22 -2.33 10.39 4.70
C ALA A 22 -2.74 11.20 3.45
N LEU A 23 -3.27 10.53 2.41
CA LEU A 23 -3.78 11.20 1.21
C LEU A 23 -4.83 12.27 1.58
N LYS A 24 -5.78 11.93 2.45
CA LYS A 24 -6.80 12.86 2.94
C LYS A 24 -6.19 14.04 3.73
N THR A 25 -5.28 13.76 4.67
CA THR A 25 -4.65 14.79 5.51
C THR A 25 -3.86 15.82 4.68
N TYR A 26 -3.20 15.38 3.62
CA TYR A 26 -2.45 16.26 2.71
C TYR A 26 -3.30 16.84 1.56
N GLY A 27 -4.62 16.64 1.57
CA GLY A 27 -5.52 17.14 0.52
C GLY A 27 -5.25 16.57 -0.88
N LYS A 28 -4.70 15.36 -0.96
CA LYS A 28 -4.39 14.69 -2.23
C LYS A 28 -5.57 13.82 -2.68
N THR A 29 -6.02 14.04 -3.91
CA THR A 29 -7.03 13.18 -4.54
C THR A 29 -6.42 11.86 -4.98
N GLY A 30 -6.91 10.77 -4.41
CA GLY A 30 -6.38 9.44 -4.69
C GLY A 30 -6.98 8.35 -3.82
N GLU A 31 -6.44 7.15 -3.99
CA GLU A 31 -6.83 5.96 -3.24
C GLU A 31 -5.60 5.11 -2.89
N ALA A 32 -5.74 4.32 -1.83
CA ALA A 32 -4.77 3.31 -1.43
C ALA A 32 -5.34 1.92 -1.76
N ILE A 33 -4.53 1.05 -2.37
CA ILE A 33 -4.92 -0.33 -2.68
C ILE A 33 -3.89 -1.32 -2.16
N ALA A 34 -4.33 -2.51 -1.78
CA ALA A 34 -3.42 -3.63 -1.56
C ALA A 34 -2.88 -4.14 -2.90
N VAL A 35 -1.57 -4.36 -2.98
CA VAL A 35 -0.87 -4.94 -4.13
C VAL A 35 -0.52 -6.38 -3.80
N ARG A 36 -1.20 -7.32 -4.45
CA ARG A 36 -1.00 -8.78 -4.25
C ARG A 36 -0.45 -9.46 -5.48
N ARG A 37 -0.70 -8.89 -6.65
CA ARG A 37 -0.27 -9.45 -7.95
C ARG A 37 0.35 -8.37 -8.83
N ARG A 38 0.98 -8.81 -9.93
CA ARG A 38 1.63 -7.91 -10.89
C ARG A 38 0.63 -6.95 -11.53
N GLU A 39 -0.61 -7.39 -11.73
CA GLU A 39 -1.69 -6.57 -12.29
C GLU A 39 -2.09 -5.43 -11.34
N ASP A 40 -2.01 -5.64 -10.02
CA ASP A 40 -2.22 -4.57 -9.05
C ASP A 40 -1.08 -3.55 -9.11
N LEU A 41 0.16 -4.04 -9.18
CA LEU A 41 1.35 -3.20 -9.25
C LEU A 41 1.37 -2.33 -10.52
N ALA A 42 0.91 -2.85 -11.66
CA ALA A 42 0.82 -2.09 -12.91
C ALA A 42 -0.19 -0.93 -12.84
N ARG A 43 -1.04 -0.87 -11.81
CA ARG A 43 -2.11 0.14 -11.66
C ARG A 43 -1.75 1.25 -10.68
N VAL A 44 -0.59 1.20 -10.01
CA VAL A 44 -0.23 2.17 -8.96
C VAL A 44 0.84 3.15 -9.44
N ASP A 45 0.71 4.41 -9.02
CA ASP A 45 1.67 5.49 -9.30
C ASP A 45 2.87 5.46 -8.33
N GLY A 46 2.70 4.77 -7.20
CA GLY A 46 3.72 4.62 -6.16
C GLY A 46 3.45 3.39 -5.31
N LEU A 47 4.51 2.84 -4.71
CA LEU A 47 4.46 1.62 -3.92
C LEU A 47 5.03 1.83 -2.52
N THR A 48 4.25 1.47 -1.51
CA THR A 48 4.65 1.37 -0.12
C THR A 48 4.99 -0.07 0.19
N ILE A 49 6.17 -0.28 0.78
CA ILE A 49 6.61 -1.58 1.28
C ILE A 49 6.56 -1.48 2.81
N PRO A 50 5.45 -1.91 3.45
CA PRO A 50 5.37 -1.91 4.90
C PRO A 50 6.39 -2.90 5.46
N GLY A 51 6.92 -2.60 6.64
CA GLY A 51 7.77 -3.51 7.39
C GLY A 51 6.96 -4.19 8.49
N GLY A 52 7.20 -5.49 8.68
CA GLY A 52 6.91 -6.19 9.94
C GLY A 52 8.19 -6.36 10.75
N GLU A 53 8.44 -7.57 11.27
CA GLU A 53 9.80 -8.00 11.63
C GLU A 53 10.63 -8.22 10.36
N SER A 54 11.86 -7.70 10.36
CA SER A 54 12.79 -7.68 9.22
C SER A 54 13.13 -9.05 8.62
N THR A 55 12.69 -10.13 9.24
CA THR A 55 12.95 -11.54 8.93
C THR A 55 11.85 -12.23 8.12
N THR A 56 10.66 -11.64 8.00
CA THR A 56 9.52 -12.30 7.34
C THR A 56 9.60 -12.25 5.82
N ILE A 57 10.29 -11.27 5.24
CA ILE A 57 10.57 -11.21 3.80
C ILE A 57 11.84 -12.04 3.53
N SER A 58 11.67 -13.36 3.32
CA SER A 58 12.71 -14.26 2.82
C SER A 58 12.39 -14.71 1.39
#